data_AF-A0A529N678-F1
#
_entry.id   AF-A0A529N678-F1
#
_cell.length_a   1.000
_cell.length_b   1.000
_cell.length_c   1.000
_cell.angle_alpha   90.00
_cell.angle_beta   90.00
_cell.angle_gamma   90.00
#
_symmetry.space_group_name_H-M   'P 1'
#
loop_
_entity.id
_entity.type
_entity.pdbx_description
1 polymer ?
#
loop_
_entity_poly.entity_id
_entity_poly.type
_entity_poly.pdbx_seq_one_letter_code
_entity_poly.pdbx_strand_id
1 'polypeptide(L)'
;LIDRFNLTALENASKDEILNEIRPIVREFVRGRNVPLNARELDQLTSDTADEMLGLGPIEPLLKDDSITDIMINTHERVFIERRGIIEETSIRFRDEAHLLRIINKIVSAIGRRVDESAPMADARLADGSRVNIAVRPVSVDGPL
;
A
#
# COMPACT_ATOMS: atom_id res chain seq x y z
N LEU A 1 -16.40 -3.51 -1.12
CA LEU A 1 -15.88 -3.64 -2.51
C LEU A 1 -14.51 -4.26 -2.52
N ILE A 2 -13.63 -3.82 -1.61
CA ILE A 2 -12.25 -4.31 -1.46
C ILE A 2 -12.18 -5.69 -0.80
N ASP A 3 -13.25 -6.13 -0.11
CA ASP A 3 -13.27 -7.39 0.66
C ASP A 3 -13.47 -8.67 -0.18
N ARG A 4 -13.64 -8.57 -1.50
CA ARG A 4 -13.80 -9.75 -2.40
C ARG A 4 -12.54 -10.14 -3.15
N PHE A 5 -11.45 -9.40 -3.00
CA PHE A 5 -10.20 -9.74 -3.66
C PHE A 5 -9.53 -10.92 -2.95
N ASN A 6 -9.13 -11.94 -3.72
CA ASN A 6 -8.07 -12.86 -3.29
C ASN A 6 -6.73 -12.11 -3.40
N LEU A 7 -6.53 -11.14 -2.51
CA LEU A 7 -5.47 -10.13 -2.56
C LEU A 7 -4.07 -10.74 -2.61
N THR A 8 -3.90 -11.94 -2.06
CA THR A 8 -2.64 -12.69 -2.05
C THR A 8 -2.18 -13.10 -3.45
N ALA A 9 -3.10 -13.31 -4.41
CA ALA A 9 -2.75 -13.66 -5.78
C ALA A 9 -2.24 -12.44 -6.59
N LEU A 10 -2.67 -11.23 -6.21
CA LEU A 10 -2.31 -9.98 -6.87
C LEU A 10 -0.94 -9.44 -6.40
N GLU A 11 -0.36 -9.97 -5.33
CA GLU A 11 0.91 -9.48 -4.76
C GLU A 11 2.12 -9.66 -5.69
N ASN A 12 2.07 -10.63 -6.61
CA ASN A 12 3.11 -10.88 -7.61
C ASN A 12 2.64 -10.59 -9.06
N ALA A 13 1.43 -10.08 -9.22
CA ALA A 13 0.85 -9.84 -10.52
C ALA A 13 1.39 -8.52 -11.11
N SER A 14 1.73 -8.56 -12.39
CA SER A 14 2.02 -7.37 -13.19
C SER A 14 0.81 -6.42 -13.21
N LYS A 15 1.05 -5.14 -13.47
CA LYS A 15 -0.02 -4.13 -13.61
C LYS A 15 -1.09 -4.56 -14.62
N ASP A 16 -0.70 -5.20 -15.71
CA ASP A 16 -1.64 -5.71 -16.72
C ASP A 16 -2.49 -6.87 -16.21
N GLU A 17 -1.94 -7.77 -15.40
CA GLU A 17 -2.69 -8.87 -14.78
C GLU A 17 -3.72 -8.33 -13.77
N ILE A 18 -3.33 -7.37 -12.95
CA ILE A 18 -4.23 -6.70 -12.00
C ILE A 18 -5.36 -5.99 -12.75
N LEU A 19 -5.02 -5.22 -13.79
CA LEU A 19 -6.02 -4.53 -14.63
C LEU A 19 -7.02 -5.51 -15.23
N ASN A 20 -6.56 -6.65 -15.74
CA ASN A 20 -7.43 -7.68 -16.30
C ASN A 20 -8.36 -8.33 -15.27
N GLU A 21 -7.89 -8.50 -14.04
CA GLU A 21 -8.67 -9.10 -12.95
C GLU A 21 -9.70 -8.13 -12.36
N ILE A 22 -9.35 -6.85 -12.20
CA ILE A 22 -10.24 -5.87 -11.56
C ILE A 22 -11.29 -5.29 -12.50
N ARG A 23 -11.00 -5.19 -13.81
CA ARG A 23 -11.91 -4.62 -14.82
C ARG A 23 -13.33 -5.23 -14.80
N PRO A 24 -13.52 -6.56 -14.76
CA PRO A 24 -14.87 -7.13 -14.67
C PRO A 24 -15.61 -6.72 -13.38
N ILE A 25 -14.90 -6.58 -12.27
CA ILE A 25 -15.46 -6.20 -10.96
C ILE A 25 -15.89 -4.73 -10.97
N VAL A 26 -15.02 -3.83 -11.44
CA VAL A 26 -15.33 -2.39 -11.59
C VAL A 26 -16.55 -2.22 -12.50
N ARG A 27 -16.60 -2.96 -13.61
CA ARG A 27 -17.73 -2.95 -14.55
C ARG A 27 -19.03 -3.39 -13.91
N GLU A 28 -19.01 -4.46 -13.11
CA GLU A 28 -20.19 -4.95 -12.39
C GLU A 28 -20.67 -3.93 -11.35
N PHE A 29 -19.75 -3.34 -10.61
CA PHE A 29 -20.05 -2.34 -9.59
C PHE A 29 -20.70 -1.07 -10.16
N VAL A 30 -20.16 -0.56 -11.27
CA VAL A 30 -20.69 0.62 -11.98
C VAL A 30 -22.11 0.35 -12.49
N ARG A 31 -22.34 -0.83 -13.09
CA ARG A 31 -23.69 -1.24 -13.53
C ARG A 31 -24.67 -1.32 -12.37
N GLY A 32 -24.26 -1.91 -11.23
CA GLY A 32 -25.10 -2.04 -10.04
C GLY A 32 -25.53 -0.70 -9.42
N ARG A 33 -24.81 0.39 -9.71
CA ARG A 33 -25.09 1.74 -9.21
C ARG A 33 -25.73 2.67 -10.25
N ASN A 34 -26.09 2.16 -11.44
CA ASN A 34 -26.62 2.97 -12.54
C ASN A 34 -25.76 4.20 -12.87
N VAL A 35 -24.44 4.10 -12.72
CA VAL A 35 -23.52 5.17 -13.12
C VAL A 35 -23.26 5.01 -14.62
N PRO A 36 -23.70 5.95 -15.49
CA PRO A 36 -23.45 5.86 -16.91
C PRO A 36 -21.99 6.22 -17.18
N LEU A 37 -21.14 5.21 -17.43
CA LEU A 37 -19.76 5.40 -17.86
C LEU A 37 -19.59 4.93 -19.31
N ASN A 38 -18.87 5.71 -20.11
CA ASN A 38 -18.39 5.28 -21.41
C ASN A 38 -17.12 4.40 -21.26
N ALA A 39 -16.66 3.80 -22.36
CA ALA A 39 -15.51 2.88 -22.33
C ALA A 39 -14.23 3.54 -21.78
N ARG A 40 -13.98 4.81 -22.13
CA ARG A 40 -12.82 5.56 -21.67
C ARG A 40 -12.89 5.87 -20.17
N GLU A 41 -14.07 6.22 -19.67
CA GLU A 41 -14.29 6.48 -18.24
C GLU A 41 -14.17 5.20 -17.40
N LEU A 42 -14.67 4.07 -17.92
CA LEU A 42 -14.49 2.78 -17.28
C LEU A 42 -13.01 2.36 -17.24
N ASP A 43 -12.28 2.55 -18.33
CA ASP A 43 -10.86 2.23 -18.39
C ASP A 43 -10.04 3.14 -17.48
N GLN A 44 -10.39 4.44 -17.38
CA GLN A 44 -9.77 5.36 -16.43
C GLN A 44 -10.05 4.94 -14.99
N LEU A 45 -11.30 4.66 -14.63
CA LEU A 45 -11.66 4.21 -13.29
C LEU A 45 -10.97 2.89 -12.91
N THR A 46 -10.82 1.99 -13.89
CA THR A 46 -10.08 0.74 -13.71
C THR A 46 -8.60 1.02 -13.47
N SER A 47 -7.98 1.93 -14.24
CA SER A 47 -6.59 2.35 -14.03
C SER A 47 -6.40 3.00 -12.66
N ASP A 48 -7.27 3.92 -12.27
CA ASP A 48 -7.19 4.61 -10.99
C ASP A 48 -7.33 3.63 -9.83
N THR A 49 -8.24 2.65 -9.95
CA THR A 49 -8.41 1.58 -8.96
C THR A 49 -7.16 0.68 -8.92
N ALA A 50 -6.59 0.31 -10.07
CA ALA A 50 -5.34 -0.44 -10.12
C ALA A 50 -4.19 0.34 -9.49
N ASP A 51 -4.08 1.63 -9.77
CA ASP A 51 -3.04 2.51 -9.25
C ASP A 51 -3.20 2.70 -7.74
N GLU A 52 -4.41 2.78 -7.20
CA GLU A 52 -4.66 2.73 -5.76
C GLU A 52 -4.27 1.36 -5.16
N MET A 53 -4.53 0.28 -5.89
CA MET A 53 -4.14 -1.08 -5.49
C MET A 53 -2.65 -1.37 -5.67
N LEU A 54 -1.92 -0.61 -6.48
CA LEU A 54 -0.50 -0.78 -6.80
C LEU A 54 0.39 0.21 -6.05
N GLY A 55 -0.12 1.40 -5.74
CA GLY A 55 0.59 2.46 -5.06
C GLY A 55 1.03 2.09 -3.63
N LEU A 56 1.80 2.98 -3.02
CA LEU A 56 2.20 2.85 -1.62
C LEU A 56 1.10 3.30 -0.66
N GLY A 57 -0.10 3.58 -1.19
CA GLY A 57 -1.28 3.93 -0.42
C GLY A 57 -1.10 5.27 0.30
N PRO A 58 -1.53 5.37 1.56
CA PRO A 58 -1.69 6.66 2.22
C PRO A 58 -0.37 7.33 2.60
N ILE A 59 0.78 6.64 2.45
CA ILE A 59 2.11 7.20 2.75
C ILE A 59 2.76 7.91 1.55
N GLU A 60 2.22 7.78 0.33
CA GLU A 60 2.79 8.42 -0.85
C GLU A 60 3.00 9.94 -0.72
N PRO A 61 2.07 10.72 -0.14
CA PRO A 61 2.28 12.15 0.04
C PRO A 61 3.45 12.46 0.96
N LEU A 62 3.70 11.62 1.98
CA LEU A 62 4.83 11.79 2.90
C LEU A 62 6.16 11.52 2.20
N LEU A 63 6.22 10.47 1.37
CA LEU A 63 7.43 10.12 0.62
C LEU A 63 7.81 11.18 -0.43
N LYS A 64 6.86 12.02 -0.87
CA LYS A 64 7.09 13.11 -1.83
C LYS A 64 7.47 14.44 -1.17
N ASP A 65 7.44 14.51 0.16
CA ASP A 65 7.69 15.73 0.91
C ASP A 65 9.13 15.80 1.39
N ASP A 66 9.97 16.53 0.65
CA ASP A 66 11.40 16.69 0.91
C ASP A 66 11.75 17.32 2.28
N SER A 67 10.77 17.85 3.01
CA SER A 67 11.01 18.39 4.35
C SER A 67 10.84 17.36 5.47
N ILE A 68 10.41 16.13 5.13
CA ILE A 68 10.37 14.99 6.03
C ILE A 68 11.71 14.25 5.97
N THR A 69 12.32 13.99 7.12
CA THR A 69 13.55 13.19 7.21
C THR A 69 13.26 11.73 7.50
N ASP A 70 12.23 11.46 8.30
CA ASP A 70 11.88 10.12 8.77
C ASP A 70 10.36 9.93 8.78
N ILE A 71 9.92 8.72 8.40
CA ILE A 71 8.53 8.28 8.48
C ILE A 71 8.51 7.04 9.37
N MET A 72 7.73 7.09 10.44
CA MET A 72 7.60 5.99 11.40
C MET A 72 6.14 5.55 11.42
N ILE A 73 5.90 4.27 11.13
CA ILE A 73 4.56 3.68 11.15
C ILE A 73 4.54 2.74 12.34
N ASN A 74 3.69 3.02 13.32
CA ASN A 74 3.50 2.13 14.45
C ASN A 74 2.08 1.58 14.37
N THR A 75 1.95 0.37 13.84
CA THR A 75 0.68 -0.26 13.44
C THR A 75 -0.05 0.49 12.33
N HIS A 76 -1.19 -0.05 11.88
CA HIS A 76 -2.03 0.60 10.88
C HIS A 76 -2.67 1.92 11.39
N GLU A 77 -2.65 2.16 12.70
CA GLU A 77 -3.36 3.25 13.36
C GLU A 77 -2.50 4.49 13.64
N ARG A 78 -1.18 4.41 13.63
CA ARG A 78 -0.35 5.57 14.03
C ARG A 78 0.80 5.76 13.07
N VAL A 79 0.88 6.95 12.50
CA VAL A 79 1.94 7.35 11.58
C VAL A 79 2.53 8.65 12.07
N PHE A 80 3.83 8.67 12.28
CA PHE A 80 4.61 9.81 12.72
C PHE A 80 5.61 10.19 11.64
N ILE A 81 5.98 11.46 11.62
CA ILE A 81 7.02 11.98 10.74
C ILE A 81 7.99 12.84 11.54
N GLU A 82 9.24 12.88 11.10
CA GLU A 82 10.22 13.83 11.61
C GLU A 82 10.41 14.96 10.59
N ARG A 83 10.32 16.21 11.06
CA ARG A 83 10.74 17.39 10.31
C ARG A 83 11.69 18.21 11.16
N ARG A 84 12.90 18.44 10.65
CA ARG A 84 13.90 19.31 11.30
C ARG A 84 14.19 18.90 12.76
N GLY A 85 14.25 17.60 13.06
CA GLY A 85 14.49 17.11 14.42
C GLY A 85 13.25 17.05 15.32
N ILE A 86 12.06 17.38 14.81
CA ILE A 86 10.81 17.37 15.58
C ILE A 86 9.92 16.24 15.06
N ILE A 87 9.53 15.34 15.96
CA ILE A 87 8.58 14.27 15.68
C ILE A 87 7.15 14.79 15.85
N GLU A 88 6.32 14.60 14.83
CA GLU A 88 4.89 14.94 14.84
C GLU A 88 4.03 13.75 14.42
N GLU A 89 2.87 13.59 15.07
CA GLU A 89 1.88 12.60 14.65
C GLU A 89 1.07 13.15 13.47
N THR A 90 0.91 12.35 12.42
CA THR A 90 0.14 12.72 11.24
C THR A 90 -1.33 12.32 11.38
N SER A 91 -2.19 12.89 10.53
CA SER A 91 -3.57 12.44 10.35
C SER A 91 -3.69 11.20 9.45
N ILE A 92 -2.58 10.70 8.91
CA ILE A 92 -2.56 9.57 7.99
C ILE A 92 -2.79 8.27 8.76
N ARG A 93 -3.64 7.41 8.19
CA ARG A 93 -4.02 6.11 8.75
C ARG A 93 -4.12 5.09 7.63
N PHE A 94 -3.78 3.85 7.95
CA PHE A 94 -4.11 2.72 7.10
C PHE A 94 -5.48 2.18 7.50
N ARG A 95 -6.25 1.71 6.53
CA ARG A 95 -7.58 1.11 6.77
C ARG A 95 -7.56 0.02 7.84
N ASP A 96 -6.59 -0.88 7.77
CA ASP A 96 -6.46 -2.06 8.63
C ASP A 96 -5.02 -2.60 8.55
N GLU A 97 -4.69 -3.57 9.41
CA GLU A 97 -3.38 -4.21 9.41
C GLU A 97 -3.04 -4.91 8.09
N ALA A 98 -4.02 -5.58 7.48
CA ALA A 98 -3.82 -6.25 6.20
C ALA A 98 -3.42 -5.25 5.10
N HIS A 99 -3.94 -4.03 5.15
CA HIS A 99 -3.59 -2.95 4.24
C HIS A 99 -2.15 -2.47 4.44
N LEU A 100 -1.72 -2.33 5.68
CA LEU A 100 -0.32 -2.00 5.98
C LEU A 100 0.63 -3.11 5.51
N LEU A 101 0.31 -4.38 5.80
CA LEU A 101 1.11 -5.53 5.34
C LEU A 101 1.24 -5.58 3.82
N ARG A 102 0.17 -5.29 3.06
CA ARG A 102 0.26 -5.21 1.59
C ARG A 102 1.24 -4.15 1.11
N ILE A 103 1.26 -2.98 1.77
CA ILE A 103 2.18 -1.88 1.41
C ILE A 103 3.61 -2.25 1.77
N ILE A 104 3.83 -2.85 2.95
CA ILE A 104 5.12 -3.42 3.35
C ILE A 104 5.61 -4.44 2.33
N ASN A 105 4.77 -5.41 1.94
CA ASN A 105 5.11 -6.45 0.97
C ASN A 105 5.52 -5.85 -0.38
N LYS A 106 4.83 -4.82 -0.86
CA LYS A 106 5.23 -4.12 -2.09
C LYS A 106 6.61 -3.48 -1.98
N ILE A 107 6.87 -2.79 -0.86
CA ILE A 107 8.15 -2.13 -0.62
C ILE A 107 9.28 -3.17 -0.63
N VAL A 108 9.10 -4.31 0.06
CA VAL A 108 10.13 -5.35 0.15
C VAL A 108 10.23 -6.21 -1.12
N SER A 109 9.15 -6.43 -1.86
CA SER A 109 9.20 -7.16 -3.13
C SER A 109 9.97 -6.39 -4.20
N ALA A 110 9.83 -5.05 -4.26
CA ALA A 110 10.54 -4.22 -5.23
C ALA A 110 12.08 -4.28 -5.12
N ILE A 111 12.58 -4.69 -3.96
CA ILE A 111 14.01 -4.83 -3.63
C ILE A 111 14.46 -6.29 -3.53
N GLY A 112 13.59 -7.26 -3.88
CA GLY A 112 13.89 -8.69 -3.82
C GLY A 112 13.97 -9.28 -2.41
N ARG A 113 13.23 -8.72 -1.46
CA ARG A 113 13.10 -9.20 -0.07
C ARG A 113 11.67 -9.69 0.20
N ARG A 114 11.49 -10.42 1.30
CA ARG A 114 10.18 -10.87 1.78
C ARG A 114 10.08 -10.65 3.27
N VAL A 115 8.88 -10.30 3.74
CA VAL A 115 8.53 -10.16 5.15
C VAL A 115 7.25 -10.93 5.40
N ASP A 116 7.29 -11.87 6.33
CA ASP A 116 6.16 -12.71 6.72
C ASP A 116 6.40 -13.28 8.13
N GLU A 117 5.48 -14.09 8.66
CA GLU A 117 5.62 -14.68 10.01
C GLU A 117 6.86 -15.58 10.17
N SER A 118 7.41 -16.11 9.07
CA SER A 118 8.64 -16.92 9.07
C SER A 118 9.90 -16.06 8.93
N ALA A 119 9.79 -14.89 8.30
CA ALA A 119 10.83 -13.88 8.14
C ALA A 119 10.32 -12.50 8.61
N PRO A 120 10.20 -12.27 9.93
CA PRO A 120 9.41 -11.16 10.47
C PRO A 120 10.11 -9.81 10.44
N MET A 121 11.34 -9.72 9.90
CA MET A 121 12.11 -8.48 9.85
C MET A 121 12.75 -8.30 8.48
N ALA A 122 12.80 -7.06 8.00
CA ALA A 122 13.57 -6.69 6.83
C ALA A 122 14.21 -5.31 6.96
N ASP A 123 15.44 -5.22 6.48
CA ASP A 123 16.19 -3.98 6.31
C ASP A 123 16.53 -3.79 4.85
N ALA A 124 16.30 -2.57 4.35
CA ALA A 124 16.50 -2.30 2.95
C ALA A 124 16.75 -0.83 2.59
N ARG A 125 17.15 -0.65 1.33
CA ARG A 125 17.28 0.65 0.69
C ARG A 125 16.34 0.73 -0.50
N LEU A 126 15.54 1.80 -0.53
CA LEU A 126 14.61 2.11 -1.61
C LEU A 126 15.35 2.72 -2.81
N ALA A 127 14.65 2.84 -3.95
CA ALA A 127 15.22 3.34 -5.20
C ALA A 127 15.66 4.82 -5.12
N ASP A 128 15.03 5.60 -4.24
CA ASP A 128 15.40 6.99 -3.91
C ASP A 128 16.62 7.09 -2.97
N GLY A 129 17.12 5.96 -2.47
CA GLY A 129 18.23 5.88 -1.54
C GLY A 129 17.83 5.89 -0.06
N SER A 130 16.55 6.11 0.25
CA SER A 130 15.99 6.07 1.59
C SER A 130 16.12 4.68 2.22
N ARG A 131 16.15 4.61 3.55
CA ARG A 131 16.22 3.35 4.30
C ARG A 131 14.85 2.98 4.83
N VAL A 132 14.58 1.68 4.85
CA VAL A 132 13.37 1.13 5.45
C VAL A 132 13.75 -0.02 6.36
N ASN A 133 13.24 0.01 7.59
CA ASN A 133 13.27 -1.08 8.55
C ASN A 133 11.82 -1.51 8.78
N ILE A 134 11.59 -2.81 8.78
CA ILE A 134 10.26 -3.39 8.95
C ILE A 134 10.35 -4.50 9.99
N ALA A 135 9.39 -4.55 10.90
CA ALA A 135 9.13 -5.66 11.81
C ALA A 135 7.64 -6.01 11.83
N VAL A 136 7.32 -7.27 11.54
CA VAL A 136 5.97 -7.83 11.63
C VAL A 136 5.89 -8.88 12.74
N ARG A 137 4.67 -9.41 12.97
CA ARG A 137 4.49 -10.50 13.93
C ARG A 137 5.35 -11.72 13.57
N PRO A 138 5.90 -12.43 14.58
CA PRO A 138 5.67 -12.27 16.02
C PRO A 138 6.58 -11.25 16.73
N VAL A 139 7.49 -10.58 16.03
CA VAL A 139 8.47 -9.67 16.64
C VAL A 139 7.80 -8.38 17.13
N SER A 140 6.82 -7.88 16.39
CA SER A 140 5.99 -6.74 16.78
C SER A 140 4.63 -7.20 17.31
N VAL A 141 4.48 -7.19 18.64
CA VAL A 141 3.28 -7.71 19.34
C VAL A 141 2.01 -6.98 18.91
N ASP A 142 2.09 -5.66 18.77
CA ASP A 142 0.95 -4.78 18.46
C ASP A 142 0.61 -4.74 16.95
N GLY A 143 1.46 -5.32 16.10
CA GLY A 143 1.31 -5.29 14.65
C GLY A 143 2.50 -4.62 13.94
N PRO A 144 2.47 -4.55 12.60
CA PRO A 144 3.62 -4.11 11.80
C PRO A 144 4.12 -2.71 12.17
N LEU A 145 5.45 -2.57 12.23
CA LEU A 145 6.16 -1.31 12.47
C LEU A 145 7.41 -1.20 11.59
#